data_AF-A0A9W4UBT0-F1
#
_entry.id   AF-A0A9W4UBT0-F1
#
_cell.length_a   1.000
_cell.length_b   1.000
_cell.length_c   1.000
_cell.angle_alpha   90.00
_cell.angle_beta   90.00
_cell.angle_gamma   90.00
#
_symmetry.space_group_name_H-M   'P 1'
#
loop_
_entity.id
_entity.type
_entity.pdbx_description
1 polymer ?
#
loop_
_entity_poly.entity_id
_entity_poly.type
_entity_poly.pdbx_seq_one_letter_code
_entity_poly.pdbx_strand_id
1 'polypeptide(L)'
;MFTRSLYFLSSIGLAACATVVFDGRVPATVAVADFDSKTGIFDPEFTKGQNVAFSEVVRLDGGDASLFDTAVNAQPVEVTVNDDSIFAPGGANPQTAVRRAELMPNPANNNANDTSSGVKTLHFSIKPSADRPLNISHEYLMVFMERADFGANLIALKTGTLIGSDGATKNDLLLLGNSADGVNVLFQTPFTEGEFTNFALKMDFVKK
;
A
#
# COMPACT_ATOMS: atom_id res chain seq x y z
N MET A 1 -5.37 65.81 7.35
CA MET A 1 -4.52 64.64 7.02
C MET A 1 -4.86 63.53 8.01
N PHE A 2 -5.57 62.48 7.58
CA PHE A 2 -5.78 61.28 8.39
C PHE A 2 -5.28 60.08 7.59
N THR A 3 -4.15 59.53 8.02
CA THR A 3 -3.57 58.32 7.45
C THR A 3 -4.24 57.13 8.12
N ARG A 4 -5.03 56.36 7.35
CA ARG A 4 -5.58 55.08 7.81
C ARG A 4 -4.58 53.97 7.46
N SER A 5 -3.95 53.39 8.47
CA SER A 5 -3.19 52.15 8.31
C SER A 5 -4.13 50.96 8.47
N LEU A 6 -4.16 50.10 7.45
CA LEU A 6 -4.90 48.84 7.43
C LEU A 6 -3.93 47.72 7.84
N TYR A 7 -4.14 47.13 9.02
CA TYR A 7 -3.37 45.97 9.47
C TYR A 7 -4.05 44.69 8.95
N PHE A 8 -3.38 43.99 8.04
CA PHE A 8 -3.75 42.62 7.66
C PHE A 8 -3.20 41.67 8.74
N LEU A 9 -4.07 41.11 9.59
CA LEU A 9 -3.72 39.93 10.39
C LEU A 9 -3.75 38.71 9.47
N SER A 10 -2.57 38.25 9.07
CA SER A 10 -2.40 36.92 8.48
C SER A 10 -2.50 35.89 9.61
N SER A 11 -3.65 35.23 9.74
CA SER A 11 -3.82 34.08 10.62
C SER A 11 -2.94 32.94 10.11
N ILE A 12 -1.86 32.62 10.81
CA ILE A 12 -1.13 31.37 10.63
C ILE A 12 -2.01 30.28 11.23
N GLY A 13 -2.72 29.53 10.38
CA GLY A 13 -3.39 28.32 10.82
C GLY A 13 -2.33 27.28 11.18
N LEU A 14 -2.22 26.95 12.48
CA LEU A 14 -1.51 25.75 12.91
C LEU A 14 -2.25 24.55 12.30
N ALA A 15 -1.66 23.93 11.29
CA ALA A 15 -2.12 22.63 10.81
C ALA A 15 -1.96 21.65 11.97
N ALA A 16 -3.06 21.24 12.60
CA ALA A 16 -3.03 20.14 13.55
C ALA A 16 -2.53 18.90 12.81
N CYS A 17 -1.42 18.31 13.26
CA CYS A 17 -0.98 17.01 12.76
C CYS A 17 -2.15 16.02 12.92
N ALA A 18 -2.57 15.41 11.81
CA ALA A 18 -3.59 14.39 11.84
C ALA A 18 -3.09 13.21 12.69
N THR A 19 -3.95 12.69 13.56
CA THR A 19 -3.64 11.51 14.36
C THR A 19 -3.46 10.30 13.46
N VAL A 20 -2.31 9.63 13.57
CA VAL A 20 -2.07 8.34 12.92
C VAL A 20 -2.94 7.29 13.61
N VAL A 21 -3.86 6.69 12.84
CA VAL A 21 -4.76 5.63 13.35
C VAL A 21 -4.17 4.24 13.21
N PHE A 22 -3.22 4.06 12.29
CA PHE A 22 -2.40 2.87 12.12
C PHE A 22 -1.06 3.29 11.53
N ASP A 23 0.04 2.84 12.14
CA ASP A 23 1.39 3.07 11.63
C ASP A 23 1.94 1.76 11.07
N GLY A 24 1.97 1.65 9.74
CA GLY A 24 2.49 0.49 9.03
C GLY A 24 3.99 0.60 8.71
N ARG A 25 4.68 1.67 9.11
CA ARG A 25 6.12 1.79 8.88
C ARG A 25 6.85 0.80 9.77
N VAL A 26 7.84 0.12 9.21
CA VAL A 26 8.60 -0.92 9.92
C VAL A 26 9.84 -0.30 10.56
N PRO A 27 9.95 -0.24 11.89
CA PRO A 27 11.15 0.28 12.54
C PRO A 27 12.41 -0.48 12.12
N ALA A 28 13.55 0.20 12.05
CA ALA A 28 14.85 -0.41 11.68
C ALA A 28 15.31 -1.55 12.62
N THR A 29 14.70 -1.68 13.80
CA THR A 29 14.98 -2.77 14.76
C THR A 29 14.22 -4.05 14.48
N VAL A 30 13.20 -4.00 13.61
CA VAL A 30 12.39 -5.18 13.26
C VAL A 30 13.22 -6.12 12.39
N ALA A 31 13.17 -7.40 12.72
CA ALA A 31 13.75 -8.48 11.94
C ALA A 31 12.68 -9.16 11.07
N VAL A 32 13.11 -9.85 10.03
CA VAL A 32 12.21 -10.59 9.13
C VAL A 32 11.35 -11.61 9.87
N ALA A 33 11.87 -12.24 10.93
CA ALA A 33 11.13 -13.17 11.78
C ALA A 33 9.96 -12.53 12.55
N ASP A 34 9.96 -11.21 12.77
CA ASP A 34 8.88 -10.54 13.47
C ASP A 34 7.59 -10.46 12.64
N PHE A 35 7.67 -10.68 11.32
CA PHE A 35 6.50 -10.75 10.44
C PHE A 35 5.65 -12.01 10.65
N ASP A 36 6.18 -13.01 11.36
CA ASP A 36 5.44 -14.21 11.76
C ASP A 36 4.81 -14.07 13.17
N SER A 37 5.00 -12.92 13.83
CA SER A 37 4.48 -12.67 15.17
C SER A 37 2.98 -12.36 15.16
N LYS A 38 2.22 -13.04 16.03
CA LYS A 38 0.77 -12.80 16.22
C LYS A 38 0.45 -11.40 16.73
N THR A 39 1.41 -10.72 17.34
CA THR A 39 1.27 -9.33 17.80
C THR A 39 2.15 -8.37 17.01
N GLY A 40 2.64 -8.78 15.83
CA GLY A 40 3.42 -7.95 14.92
C GLY A 40 2.61 -6.84 14.25
N ILE A 41 3.28 -5.94 13.54
CA ILE A 41 2.64 -4.80 12.84
C ILE A 41 1.59 -5.28 11.83
N PHE A 42 1.93 -6.35 11.11
CA PHE A 42 1.08 -6.99 10.11
C PHE A 42 0.55 -8.33 10.60
N ASP A 43 -0.61 -8.73 10.10
CA ASP A 43 -1.22 -10.02 10.42
C ASP A 43 -0.39 -11.16 9.81
N PRO A 44 0.23 -12.03 10.63
CA PRO A 44 1.09 -13.10 10.13
C PRO A 44 0.29 -14.16 9.37
N GLU A 45 -1.03 -14.21 9.53
CA GLU A 45 -1.91 -15.20 8.89
C GLU A 45 -2.71 -14.65 7.71
N PHE A 46 -2.42 -13.42 7.27
CA PHE A 46 -3.06 -12.89 6.08
C PHE A 46 -2.60 -13.57 4.78
N THR A 47 -3.17 -13.16 3.67
CA THR A 47 -3.00 -13.76 2.34
C THR A 47 -1.54 -14.05 1.98
N LYS A 48 -1.18 -15.34 1.96
CA LYS A 48 0.11 -15.88 1.54
C LYS A 48 -0.03 -17.33 1.04
N GLY A 49 1.06 -17.93 0.55
CA GLY A 49 1.08 -19.36 0.20
C GLY A 49 0.70 -20.26 1.38
N GLN A 50 0.04 -21.40 1.13
CA GLN A 50 -0.48 -22.28 2.20
C GLN A 50 0.56 -22.77 3.21
N ASN A 51 1.81 -22.92 2.80
CA ASN A 51 2.92 -23.39 3.64
C ASN A 51 4.07 -22.39 3.69
N VAL A 52 3.79 -21.11 3.42
CA VAL A 52 4.77 -20.04 3.36
C VAL A 52 4.64 -19.20 4.63
N ALA A 53 5.74 -18.95 5.34
CA ALA A 53 5.80 -17.95 6.39
C ALA A 53 6.08 -16.56 5.77
N PHE A 54 5.63 -15.47 6.40
CA PHE A 54 5.98 -14.14 5.86
C PHE A 54 7.48 -13.90 5.93
N SER A 55 8.17 -14.45 6.92
CA SER A 55 9.63 -14.37 7.01
C SER A 55 10.37 -15.01 5.82
N GLU A 56 9.71 -15.86 5.02
CA GLU A 56 10.31 -16.48 3.82
C GLU A 56 10.16 -15.61 2.57
N VAL A 57 9.17 -14.72 2.55
CA VAL A 57 8.84 -13.86 1.40
C VAL A 57 9.09 -12.37 1.65
N VAL A 58 9.27 -11.97 2.90
CA VAL A 58 9.61 -10.59 3.28
C VAL A 58 11.12 -10.41 3.31
N ARG A 59 11.56 -9.27 2.79
CA ARG A 59 12.94 -8.79 2.87
C ARG A 59 12.99 -7.36 3.39
N LEU A 60 14.04 -7.09 4.17
CA LEU A 60 14.30 -5.78 4.78
C LEU A 60 15.61 -5.15 4.27
N ASP A 61 16.31 -5.84 3.37
CA ASP A 61 17.55 -5.39 2.71
C ASP A 61 17.29 -4.75 1.33
N GLY A 62 16.07 -4.23 1.09
CA GLY A 62 15.61 -3.69 -0.21
C GLY A 62 16.26 -2.36 -0.66
N GLY A 63 17.43 -2.03 -0.12
CA GLY A 63 18.20 -0.82 -0.43
C GLY A 63 17.70 0.43 0.29
N ASP A 64 17.82 1.58 -0.38
CA ASP A 64 17.53 2.89 0.21
C ASP A 64 16.07 3.02 0.67
N ALA A 65 15.89 3.60 1.85
CA ALA A 65 14.59 3.93 2.43
C ALA A 65 13.97 5.17 1.76
N SER A 66 12.64 5.30 1.82
CA SER A 66 11.99 6.52 1.35
C SER A 66 12.33 7.71 2.25
N LEU A 67 12.08 8.94 1.77
CA LEU A 67 12.23 10.15 2.58
C LEU A 67 11.41 10.08 3.88
N PHE A 68 10.22 9.47 3.82
CA PHE A 68 9.29 9.36 4.94
C PHE A 68 9.69 8.30 5.96
N ASP A 69 10.37 7.23 5.52
CA ASP A 69 10.89 6.19 6.41
C ASP A 69 12.15 6.69 7.15
N THR A 70 13.04 7.36 6.41
CA THR A 70 14.28 7.95 6.95
C THR A 70 13.97 8.92 8.10
N ALA A 71 12.91 9.73 7.96
CA ALA A 71 12.52 10.71 8.96
C ALA A 71 12.11 10.11 10.33
N VAL A 72 11.77 8.82 10.38
CA VAL A 72 11.32 8.13 11.61
C VAL A 72 12.13 6.88 11.93
N ASN A 73 13.30 6.71 11.31
CA ASN A 73 14.15 5.52 11.47
C ASN A 73 13.40 4.20 11.17
N ALA A 74 12.58 4.21 10.11
CA ALA A 74 11.96 3.03 9.52
C ALA A 74 12.79 2.50 8.34
N GLN A 75 12.52 1.26 7.96
CA GLN A 75 13.18 0.56 6.86
C GLN A 75 12.17 0.11 5.79
N PRO A 76 12.57 0.03 4.51
CA PRO A 76 11.70 -0.45 3.45
C PRO A 76 11.41 -1.94 3.60
N VAL A 77 10.25 -2.36 3.08
CA VAL A 77 9.82 -3.76 3.05
C VAL A 77 9.65 -4.19 1.60
N GLU A 78 10.33 -5.25 1.21
CA GLU A 78 10.08 -5.96 -0.05
C GLU A 78 9.25 -7.21 0.24
N VAL A 79 8.16 -7.39 -0.50
CA VAL A 79 7.33 -8.61 -0.45
C VAL A 79 7.52 -9.37 -1.76
N THR A 80 8.08 -10.56 -1.67
CA THR A 80 8.34 -11.43 -2.81
C THR A 80 7.13 -12.30 -3.11
N VAL A 81 6.73 -12.38 -4.38
CA VAL A 81 5.83 -13.42 -4.88
C VAL A 81 6.60 -14.40 -5.74
N ASN A 82 6.42 -15.68 -5.49
CA ASN A 82 7.11 -16.79 -6.16
C ASN A 82 6.14 -17.96 -6.43
N ASP A 83 6.66 -19.11 -6.83
CA ASP A 83 5.83 -20.28 -7.14
C ASP A 83 5.10 -20.88 -5.94
N ASP A 84 5.58 -20.64 -4.73
CA ASP A 84 4.94 -21.10 -3.49
C ASP A 84 3.85 -20.14 -3.00
N SER A 85 3.74 -18.95 -3.61
CA SER A 85 2.76 -17.92 -3.25
C SER A 85 1.34 -18.23 -3.75
N ILE A 86 0.90 -19.49 -3.64
CA ILE A 86 -0.44 -19.95 -4.03
C ILE A 86 -1.36 -19.91 -2.81
N PHE A 87 -2.24 -18.92 -2.78
CA PHE A 87 -3.19 -18.74 -1.69
C PHE A 87 -4.40 -19.67 -1.85
N ALA A 88 -4.90 -20.20 -0.73
CA ALA A 88 -6.12 -20.98 -0.64
C ALA A 88 -7.08 -20.33 0.38
N PRO A 89 -8.06 -19.51 -0.08
CA PRO A 89 -8.95 -18.77 0.82
C PRO A 89 -9.76 -19.73 1.71
N GLY A 90 -9.70 -19.54 3.02
CA GLY A 90 -10.43 -20.36 3.99
C GLY A 90 -10.07 -21.85 3.96
N GLY A 91 -8.89 -22.21 3.45
CA GLY A 91 -8.48 -23.61 3.26
C GLY A 91 -9.20 -24.33 2.13
N ALA A 92 -9.87 -23.59 1.23
CA ALA A 92 -10.54 -24.13 0.06
C ALA A 92 -9.55 -24.49 -1.07
N ASN A 93 -10.04 -24.53 -2.31
CA ASN A 93 -9.20 -24.83 -3.47
C ASN A 93 -8.14 -23.74 -3.69
N PRO A 94 -6.86 -24.12 -3.92
CA PRO A 94 -5.79 -23.18 -4.22
C PRO A 94 -6.09 -22.34 -5.48
N GLN A 95 -5.80 -21.04 -5.40
CA GLN A 95 -5.96 -20.10 -6.51
C GLN A 95 -4.74 -20.17 -7.45
N THR A 96 -4.67 -21.19 -8.30
CA THR A 96 -3.48 -21.42 -9.15
C THR A 96 -3.27 -20.40 -10.27
N ALA A 97 -4.29 -19.59 -10.58
CA ALA A 97 -4.22 -18.55 -11.61
C ALA A 97 -3.49 -17.28 -11.14
N VAL A 98 -3.23 -17.12 -9.84
CA VAL A 98 -2.59 -15.93 -9.27
C VAL A 98 -1.53 -16.31 -8.24
N ARG A 99 -0.61 -15.38 -7.98
CA ARG A 99 0.34 -15.45 -6.86
C ARG A 99 0.05 -14.31 -5.90
N ARG A 100 -0.01 -14.59 -4.60
CA ARG A 100 -0.41 -13.62 -3.58
C ARG A 100 0.46 -13.71 -2.34
N ALA A 101 0.96 -12.56 -1.90
CA ALA A 101 1.55 -12.31 -0.60
C ALA A 101 1.21 -10.86 -0.26
N GLU A 102 0.39 -10.64 0.76
CA GLU A 102 -0.19 -9.33 1.07
C GLU A 102 -0.04 -9.03 2.55
N LEU A 103 0.48 -7.85 2.87
CA LEU A 103 0.55 -7.37 4.25
C LEU A 103 -0.73 -6.59 4.58
N MET A 104 -1.39 -6.99 5.66
CA MET A 104 -2.57 -6.30 6.20
C MET A 104 -2.28 -5.84 7.64
N PRO A 105 -2.77 -4.65 8.06
CA PRO A 105 -2.72 -4.25 9.47
C PRO A 105 -3.18 -5.38 10.40
N ASN A 106 -2.41 -5.67 11.44
CA ASN A 106 -2.74 -6.77 12.34
C ASN A 106 -4.01 -6.45 13.17
N PRO A 107 -5.07 -7.27 13.11
CA PRO A 107 -6.28 -7.06 13.89
C PRO A 107 -6.06 -7.24 15.40
N ALA A 108 -4.96 -7.87 15.84
CA ALA A 108 -4.59 -7.94 17.25
C ALA A 108 -4.13 -6.58 17.81
N ASN A 109 -3.70 -5.66 16.95
CA ASN A 109 -3.15 -4.35 17.32
C ASN A 109 -4.02 -3.17 16.86
N ASN A 110 -5.09 -3.44 16.13
CA ASN A 110 -5.92 -2.42 15.51
C ASN A 110 -7.39 -2.79 15.62
N ASN A 111 -8.24 -1.86 16.06
CA ASN A 111 -9.67 -2.14 16.12
C ASN A 111 -10.25 -2.19 14.70
N ALA A 112 -11.28 -3.04 14.54
CA ALA A 112 -12.01 -3.11 13.29
C ALA A 112 -12.54 -1.71 12.89
N ASN A 113 -12.31 -1.34 11.62
CA ASN A 113 -12.78 -0.13 10.96
C ASN A 113 -12.15 1.21 11.38
N ASP A 114 -11.17 1.23 12.29
CA ASP A 114 -10.47 2.49 12.63
C ASP A 114 -9.72 3.08 11.42
N THR A 115 -9.31 2.24 10.47
CA THR A 115 -8.63 2.63 9.22
C THR A 115 -9.58 2.87 8.04
N SER A 116 -10.87 2.53 8.18
CA SER A 116 -11.85 2.53 7.08
C SER A 116 -13.18 3.25 7.43
N SER A 117 -13.13 4.20 8.36
CA SER A 117 -14.28 5.02 8.77
C SER A 117 -13.99 6.52 8.72
N GLY A 118 -15.02 7.34 8.52
CA GLY A 118 -14.87 8.80 8.45
C GLY A 118 -14.00 9.22 7.26
N VAL A 119 -13.17 10.24 7.45
CA VAL A 119 -12.15 10.64 6.46
C VAL A 119 -10.78 10.15 6.91
N LYS A 120 -10.08 9.43 6.03
CA LYS A 120 -8.73 8.91 6.28
C LYS A 120 -7.81 9.21 5.11
N THR A 121 -6.51 9.19 5.38
CA THR A 121 -5.49 9.29 4.34
C THR A 121 -4.59 8.07 4.42
N LEU A 122 -4.51 7.30 3.34
CA LEU A 122 -3.56 6.19 3.21
C LEU A 122 -2.26 6.74 2.59
N HIS A 123 -1.18 6.64 3.35
CA HIS A 123 0.16 7.01 2.90
C HIS A 123 0.98 5.76 2.59
N PHE A 124 1.67 5.75 1.46
CA PHE A 124 2.67 4.73 1.13
C PHE A 124 3.67 5.26 0.11
N SER A 125 4.84 4.64 0.10
CA SER A 125 5.92 4.92 -0.87
C SER A 125 6.28 3.62 -1.54
N ILE A 126 6.47 3.63 -2.86
CA ILE A 126 6.82 2.43 -3.63
C ILE A 126 7.95 2.73 -4.60
N LYS A 127 8.87 1.78 -4.76
CA LYS A 127 10.03 1.85 -5.67
C LYS A 127 10.21 0.47 -6.29
N PRO A 128 10.54 0.35 -7.59
CA PRO A 128 10.92 -0.94 -8.17
C PRO A 128 12.17 -1.50 -7.50
N SER A 129 12.20 -2.80 -7.23
CA SER A 129 13.42 -3.47 -6.77
C SER A 129 14.37 -3.66 -7.96
N ALA A 130 15.58 -3.11 -7.88
CA ALA A 130 16.61 -3.30 -8.91
C ALA A 130 17.18 -4.73 -8.87
N ASP A 131 17.25 -5.33 -7.68
CA ASP A 131 17.74 -6.70 -7.48
C ASP A 131 16.71 -7.76 -7.93
N ARG A 132 15.42 -7.43 -7.82
CA ARG A 132 14.30 -8.32 -8.16
C ARG A 132 13.21 -7.57 -8.93
N PRO A 133 13.49 -7.19 -10.19
CA PRO A 133 12.51 -6.46 -10.99
C PRO A 133 11.27 -7.30 -11.25
N LEU A 134 10.11 -6.65 -11.31
CA LEU A 134 8.86 -7.30 -11.67
C LEU A 134 8.92 -7.81 -13.12
N ASN A 135 8.32 -8.97 -13.38
CA ASN A 135 8.12 -9.45 -14.73
C ASN A 135 6.90 -8.75 -15.35
N ILE A 136 7.13 -7.62 -16.00
CA ILE A 136 6.10 -6.75 -16.59
C ILE A 136 5.23 -7.40 -17.68
N SER A 137 5.47 -8.66 -18.08
CA SER A 137 4.50 -9.41 -18.90
C SER A 137 3.24 -9.80 -18.12
N HIS A 138 3.25 -9.72 -16.80
CA HIS A 138 2.12 -10.00 -15.93
C HIS A 138 1.50 -8.72 -15.39
N GLU A 139 0.22 -8.77 -15.02
CA GLU A 139 -0.43 -7.73 -14.23
C GLU A 139 -0.11 -7.93 -12.74
N TYR A 140 0.19 -6.83 -12.05
CA TYR A 140 0.39 -6.79 -10.60
C TYR A 140 -0.64 -5.88 -9.96
N LEU A 141 -1.31 -6.36 -8.92
CA LEU A 141 -2.13 -5.57 -8.00
C LEU A 141 -1.33 -5.37 -6.70
N MET A 142 -0.83 -4.16 -6.46
CA MET A 142 0.19 -3.91 -5.43
C MET A 142 -0.39 -3.33 -4.15
N VAL A 143 -1.18 -2.26 -4.25
CA VAL A 143 -1.84 -1.62 -3.10
C VAL A 143 -3.30 -1.47 -3.44
N PHE A 144 -4.17 -2.07 -2.64
CA PHE A 144 -5.60 -2.06 -2.90
C PHE A 144 -6.40 -2.07 -1.61
N MET A 145 -7.66 -1.64 -1.71
CA MET A 145 -8.61 -1.73 -0.61
C MET A 145 -9.88 -2.39 -1.11
N GLU A 146 -10.10 -3.62 -0.66
CA GLU A 146 -11.29 -4.39 -0.94
C GLU A 146 -12.47 -3.87 -0.08
N ARG A 147 -13.68 -3.89 -0.63
CA ARG A 147 -14.88 -3.63 0.17
C ARG A 147 -15.10 -4.76 1.18
N ALA A 148 -15.78 -4.44 2.28
CA ALA A 148 -16.12 -5.43 3.30
C ALA A 148 -16.99 -6.60 2.79
N ASP A 149 -17.69 -6.43 1.66
CA ASP A 149 -18.48 -7.48 1.01
C ASP A 149 -17.72 -8.23 -0.10
N PHE A 150 -16.44 -7.94 -0.31
CA PHE A 150 -15.57 -8.57 -1.31
C PHE A 150 -16.06 -8.42 -2.77
N GLY A 151 -16.92 -7.43 -3.03
CA GLY A 151 -17.54 -7.25 -4.34
C GLY A 151 -16.80 -6.30 -5.28
N ALA A 152 -15.87 -5.49 -4.77
CA ALA A 152 -15.13 -4.49 -5.54
C ALA A 152 -13.99 -3.86 -4.73
N ASN A 153 -13.01 -3.33 -5.45
CA ASN A 153 -11.94 -2.53 -4.88
C ASN A 153 -12.34 -1.05 -4.84
N LEU A 154 -12.18 -0.39 -3.69
CA LEU A 154 -12.32 1.06 -3.56
C LEU A 154 -11.19 1.81 -4.26
N ILE A 155 -9.98 1.27 -4.17
CA ILE A 155 -8.78 1.71 -4.90
C ILE A 155 -7.96 0.49 -5.30
N ALA A 156 -7.24 0.60 -6.42
CA ALA A 156 -6.28 -0.39 -6.84
C ALA A 156 -5.10 0.27 -7.56
N LEU A 157 -3.90 0.14 -7.00
CA LEU A 157 -2.65 0.48 -7.67
C LEU A 157 -2.13 -0.74 -8.40
N LYS A 158 -1.97 -0.62 -9.71
CA LYS A 158 -1.51 -1.69 -10.60
C LYS A 158 -0.25 -1.29 -11.38
N THR A 159 0.46 -2.29 -11.87
CA THR A 159 1.52 -2.14 -12.88
C THR A 159 1.64 -3.43 -13.71
N GLY A 160 2.55 -3.45 -14.68
CA GLY A 160 2.73 -4.58 -15.59
C GLY A 160 1.75 -4.56 -16.77
N THR A 161 1.71 -5.64 -17.53
CA THR A 161 0.81 -5.78 -18.68
C THR A 161 -0.59 -6.11 -18.20
N LEU A 162 -1.47 -5.09 -18.15
CA LEU A 162 -2.83 -5.25 -17.67
C LEU A 162 -3.64 -6.20 -18.55
N ILE A 163 -4.49 -7.02 -17.93
CA ILE A 163 -5.37 -7.97 -18.62
C ILE A 163 -6.28 -7.21 -19.58
N GLY A 164 -6.24 -7.59 -20.85
CA GLY A 164 -7.02 -6.95 -21.92
C GLY A 164 -6.42 -5.66 -22.48
N SER A 165 -5.24 -5.23 -22.02
CA SER A 165 -4.48 -4.13 -22.63
C SER A 165 -3.61 -4.60 -23.79
N ASP A 166 -3.12 -3.64 -24.59
CA ASP A 166 -2.12 -3.86 -25.63
C ASP A 166 -0.67 -3.83 -25.09
N GLY A 167 -0.50 -3.60 -23.78
CA GLY A 167 0.79 -3.52 -23.11
C GLY A 167 1.57 -2.22 -23.35
N ALA A 168 0.96 -1.19 -23.93
CA ALA A 168 1.64 0.08 -24.21
C ALA A 168 2.17 0.78 -22.94
N THR A 169 1.50 0.59 -21.80
CA THR A 169 1.80 1.24 -20.50
C THR A 169 2.28 0.25 -19.46
N LYS A 170 2.87 -0.88 -19.88
CA LYS A 170 3.22 -2.00 -18.98
C LYS A 170 4.22 -1.68 -17.87
N ASN A 171 4.90 -0.55 -17.94
CA ASN A 171 5.83 -0.10 -16.89
C ASN A 171 5.31 1.13 -16.14
N ASP A 172 4.02 1.44 -16.25
CA ASP A 172 3.42 2.55 -15.51
C ASP A 172 2.81 2.04 -14.20
N LEU A 173 2.84 2.89 -13.18
CA LEU A 173 1.93 2.82 -12.04
C LEU A 173 0.58 3.37 -12.46
N LEU A 174 -0.48 2.58 -12.29
CA LEU A 174 -1.85 2.96 -12.59
C LEU A 174 -2.70 2.89 -11.33
N LEU A 175 -3.12 4.04 -10.82
CA LEU A 175 -4.06 4.12 -9.70
C LEU A 175 -5.48 4.17 -10.24
N LEU A 176 -6.27 3.19 -9.86
CA LEU A 176 -7.67 3.02 -10.22
C LEU A 176 -8.56 3.37 -9.03
N GLY A 177 -9.72 3.97 -9.32
CA GLY A 177 -10.77 4.26 -8.35
C GLY A 177 -11.71 3.06 -8.13
N ASN A 178 -12.86 3.34 -7.51
CA ASN A 178 -13.84 2.34 -7.12
C ASN A 178 -14.33 1.51 -8.31
N SER A 179 -14.02 0.20 -8.33
CA SER A 179 -14.36 -0.68 -9.44
C SER A 179 -15.85 -0.97 -9.58
N ALA A 180 -16.66 -0.68 -8.55
CA ALA A 180 -18.11 -0.78 -8.63
C ALA A 180 -18.73 0.30 -9.54
N ASP A 181 -18.05 1.43 -9.71
CA ASP A 181 -18.48 2.56 -10.55
C ASP A 181 -17.84 2.52 -11.95
N GLY A 182 -17.26 1.38 -12.30
CA GLY A 182 -16.42 1.21 -13.48
C GLY A 182 -14.93 1.46 -13.20
N VAL A 183 -14.07 1.00 -14.10
CA VAL A 183 -12.61 1.14 -13.96
C VAL A 183 -12.20 2.55 -14.39
N ASN A 184 -12.08 3.47 -13.43
CA ASN A 184 -11.63 4.84 -13.66
C ASN A 184 -10.16 5.01 -13.27
N VAL A 185 -9.33 5.46 -14.22
CA VAL A 185 -7.95 5.86 -13.94
C VAL A 185 -7.95 7.19 -13.20
N LEU A 186 -7.45 7.19 -11.97
CA LEU A 186 -7.31 8.40 -11.15
C LEU A 186 -5.94 9.06 -11.35
N PHE A 187 -4.91 8.24 -11.58
CA PHE A 187 -3.54 8.70 -11.75
C PHE A 187 -2.72 7.67 -12.52
N GLN A 188 -1.76 8.14 -13.33
CA GLN A 188 -0.83 7.32 -14.06
C GLN A 188 0.53 8.00 -14.12
N THR A 189 1.60 7.24 -13.91
CA THR A 189 2.99 7.73 -14.05
C THR A 189 3.93 6.57 -14.35
N PRO A 190 5.07 6.79 -15.02
CA PRO A 190 6.08 5.74 -15.17
C PRO A 190 6.55 5.19 -13.82
N PHE A 191 6.73 3.86 -13.73
CA PHE A 191 7.33 3.21 -12.57
C PHE A 191 8.85 3.16 -12.74
N THR A 192 9.48 4.32 -12.56
CA THR A 192 10.91 4.53 -12.82
C THR A 192 11.78 3.76 -11.82
N GLU A 193 12.79 3.05 -12.33
CA GLU A 193 13.78 2.36 -11.51
C GLU A 193 14.58 3.33 -10.64
N GLY A 194 14.88 2.95 -9.40
CA GLY A 194 15.65 3.77 -8.46
C GLY A 194 14.87 4.93 -7.83
N GLU A 195 13.64 5.18 -8.25
CA GLU A 195 12.83 6.31 -7.76
C GLU A 195 11.65 5.86 -6.89
N PHE A 196 11.47 6.50 -5.74
CA PHE A 196 10.25 6.34 -4.95
C PHE A 196 9.12 7.19 -5.52
N THR A 197 7.99 6.55 -5.80
CA THR A 197 6.70 7.23 -5.98
C THR A 197 5.95 7.25 -4.66
N ASN A 198 5.56 8.43 -4.20
CA ASN A 198 4.93 8.63 -2.89
C ASN A 198 3.46 8.98 -3.07
N PHE A 199 2.57 8.29 -2.36
CA PHE A 199 1.12 8.46 -2.45
C PHE A 199 0.54 8.91 -1.11
N ALA A 200 -0.50 9.73 -1.20
CA ALA A 200 -1.37 10.11 -0.09
C ALA A 200 -2.82 10.11 -0.59
N LEU A 201 -3.54 9.01 -0.34
CA LEU A 201 -4.90 8.80 -0.85
C LEU A 201 -5.90 9.22 0.21
N LYS A 202 -6.58 10.35 0.00
CA LYS A 202 -7.66 10.79 0.89
C LYS A 202 -8.95 10.03 0.55
N MET A 203 -9.40 9.21 1.48
CA MET A 203 -10.61 8.39 1.39
C MET A 203 -11.67 8.97 2.33
N ASP A 204 -12.85 9.28 1.79
CA ASP A 204 -14.00 9.74 2.55
C ASP A 204 -15.03 8.60 2.63
N PHE A 205 -15.01 7.83 3.70
CA PHE A 205 -15.94 6.72 3.91
C PHE A 205 -17.35 7.17 4.33
N VAL A 206 -17.57 8.48 4.51
CA VAL A 206 -18.91 9.07 4.74
C VAL A 206 -19.58 9.36 3.39
N LYS A 207 -18.81 9.79 2.40
CA LYS A 207 -19.27 10.04 1.02
C LYS A 207 -18.88 8.85 0.16
N LYS A 208 -19.83 7.93 -0.03
CA LYS A 208 -19.69 6.78 -0.93
C LYS A 208 -19.24 7.20 -2.33
#